data_AF-M1PJL8-F1
#
_entry.id   AF-M1PJL8-F1
#
_cell.length_a   1.000
_cell.length_b   1.000
_cell.length_c   1.000
_cell.angle_alpha   90.00
_cell.angle_beta   90.00
_cell.angle_gamma   90.00
#
_symmetry.space_group_name_H-M   'P 1'
#
loop_
_entity.id
_entity.type
_entity.pdbx_description
1 polymer ?
#
loop_
_entity_poly.entity_id
_entity_poly.type
_entity_poly.pdbx_seq_one_letter_code
_entity_poly.pdbx_strand_id
1 'polypeptide(L)'
;MGIALLIVVTIYLLAGAIVLYLVKRWTKSKAVVWLGVLLLIFGPFWRPILCNLLFEYYGKQPLQVIHQTVEAPISVYWQDNVWPGFDKHFRESMVEKYLDGVHLQALAVNGDDGKIYLYRADASTFAESEKMRPARDQKKRELDAMKESAREVRRKGGKGLDNRELWRTIREIEKNSTEFGAYYEPWKSELQSIMDRAEGFASPDKLPPMRYRVDFNMVKTGYPASRLLHTDEITITDMEKNEVIAFSRRYMAYGNWLSEFGGANPDFHQVLGDKQAYQFVDKILFGSIDVYGSRQGRNNSLLKILSKKYHENRR
;
A
#
# COMPACT_ATOMS: atom_id res chain seq x y z
N MET A 1 -5.44 1.72 -27.16
CA MET A 1 -5.31 0.41 -26.47
C MET A 1 -5.79 -0.76 -27.34
N GLY A 2 -6.99 -0.72 -27.94
CA GLY A 2 -7.52 -1.85 -28.74
C GLY A 2 -6.70 -2.28 -29.96
N ILE A 3 -6.15 -1.33 -30.74
CA ILE A 3 -5.39 -1.63 -31.97
C ILE A 3 -4.04 -2.30 -31.66
N ALA A 4 -3.32 -1.82 -30.65
CA ALA A 4 -2.02 -2.39 -30.26
C ALA A 4 -2.15 -3.83 -29.75
N LEU A 5 -3.19 -4.11 -28.95
CA LEU A 5 -3.50 -5.46 -28.49
C LEU A 5 -3.81 -6.40 -29.67
N LEU A 6 -4.59 -5.93 -30.65
CA LEU A 6 -4.93 -6.67 -31.87
C LEU A 6 -3.68 -7.03 -32.68
N ILE A 7 -2.74 -6.09 -32.83
CA ILE A 7 -1.46 -6.34 -33.50
C ILE A 7 -0.65 -7.41 -32.78
N VAL A 8 -0.51 -7.31 -31.44
CA VAL A 8 0.27 -8.30 -30.65
C VAL A 8 -0.36 -9.69 -30.72
N VAL A 9 -1.68 -9.80 -30.58
CA VAL A 9 -2.40 -11.07 -30.71
C VAL A 9 -2.24 -11.65 -32.12
N THR A 10 -2.28 -10.81 -33.15
CA THR A 10 -2.10 -11.24 -34.55
C THR A 10 -0.68 -11.77 -34.77
N ILE A 11 0.35 -11.07 -34.28
CA ILE A 11 1.75 -11.51 -34.35
C ILE A 11 1.93 -12.85 -33.61
N TYR A 12 1.34 -12.98 -32.42
CA TYR A 12 1.38 -14.22 -31.64
C TYR A 12 0.76 -15.40 -32.39
N LEU A 13 -0.42 -15.21 -32.99
CA LEU A 13 -1.10 -16.26 -33.77
C LEU A 13 -0.31 -16.64 -35.03
N LEU A 14 0.28 -15.65 -35.74
CA LEU A 14 1.12 -15.91 -36.91
C LEU A 14 2.39 -16.69 -36.55
N ALA A 15 3.11 -16.25 -35.50
CA ALA A 15 4.28 -16.95 -35.01
C ALA A 15 3.94 -18.39 -34.58
N GLY A 16 2.84 -18.55 -33.85
CA GLY A 16 2.36 -19.85 -33.43
C GLY A 16 1.97 -20.75 -34.61
N ALA A 17 1.33 -20.22 -35.64
CA ALA A 17 1.00 -20.97 -36.87
C ALA A 17 2.27 -21.45 -37.61
N ILE A 18 3.32 -20.61 -37.65
CA ILE A 18 4.63 -20.99 -38.23
C ILE A 18 5.26 -22.12 -37.41
N VAL A 19 5.26 -22.03 -36.09
CA VAL A 19 5.78 -23.10 -35.22
C VAL A 19 5.03 -24.40 -35.43
N LEU A 20 3.69 -24.37 -35.49
CA LEU A 20 2.87 -25.55 -35.76
C LEU A 20 3.13 -26.15 -37.13
N TYR A 21 3.31 -25.32 -38.17
CA TYR A 21 3.68 -25.77 -39.49
C TYR A 21 5.04 -26.50 -39.49
N LEU A 22 6.04 -25.93 -38.81
CA LEU A 22 7.36 -26.56 -38.66
C LEU A 22 7.27 -27.88 -37.89
N VAL A 23 6.55 -27.92 -36.76
CA VAL A 23 6.33 -29.14 -35.98
C VAL A 23 5.68 -30.22 -36.85
N LYS A 24 4.59 -29.90 -37.56
CA LYS A 24 3.91 -30.84 -38.46
C LYS A 24 4.82 -31.36 -39.58
N ARG A 25 5.76 -30.53 -40.06
CA ARG A 25 6.72 -30.92 -41.11
C ARG A 25 7.78 -31.91 -40.59
N TRP A 26 8.14 -31.81 -39.32
CA TRP A 26 9.24 -32.60 -38.72
C TRP A 26 8.74 -33.82 -37.93
N THR A 27 7.49 -33.84 -37.47
CA THR A 27 6.88 -34.99 -36.78
C THR A 27 5.66 -35.52 -37.53
N LYS A 28 5.54 -36.85 -37.61
CA LYS A 28 4.33 -37.52 -38.12
C LYS A 28 3.30 -37.79 -37.01
N SER A 29 3.64 -37.53 -35.75
CA SER A 29 2.75 -37.81 -34.61
C SER A 29 1.68 -36.74 -34.49
N LYS A 30 0.41 -37.14 -34.68
CA LYS A 30 -0.75 -36.27 -34.46
C LYS A 30 -0.79 -35.74 -33.02
N ALA A 31 -0.35 -36.54 -32.04
CA ALA A 31 -0.34 -36.14 -30.63
C ALA A 31 0.57 -34.95 -30.36
N VAL A 32 1.76 -34.90 -31.00
CA VAL A 32 2.71 -33.79 -30.84
C VAL A 32 2.19 -32.50 -31.47
N VAL A 33 1.52 -32.60 -32.63
CA VAL A 33 0.87 -31.44 -33.26
C VAL A 33 -0.24 -30.90 -32.38
N TRP A 34 -1.10 -31.78 -31.82
CA TRP A 34 -2.16 -31.38 -30.90
C TRP A 34 -1.64 -30.79 -29.59
N LEU A 35 -0.54 -31.31 -29.04
CA LEU A 35 0.14 -30.72 -27.89
C LEU A 35 0.63 -29.29 -28.19
N GLY A 36 1.20 -29.07 -29.39
CA GLY A 36 1.60 -27.73 -29.84
C GLY A 36 0.41 -26.77 -29.94
N VAL A 37 -0.73 -27.24 -30.48
CA VAL A 37 -1.96 -26.43 -30.57
C VAL A 37 -2.45 -26.06 -29.18
N LEU A 38 -2.45 -27.01 -28.24
CA LEU A 38 -2.80 -26.76 -26.84
C LEU A 38 -1.87 -25.73 -26.20
N LEU A 39 -0.56 -25.86 -26.36
CA LEU A 39 0.41 -24.89 -25.83
C LEU A 39 0.25 -23.49 -26.45
N LEU A 40 -0.12 -23.39 -27.72
CA LEU A 40 -0.38 -22.10 -28.38
C LEU A 40 -1.66 -21.44 -27.85
N ILE A 41 -2.72 -22.21 -27.66
CA ILE A 41 -4.00 -21.71 -27.13
C ILE A 41 -3.85 -21.35 -25.64
N PHE A 42 -3.21 -22.21 -24.83
CA PHE A 42 -3.08 -22.01 -23.38
C PHE A 42 -1.85 -21.23 -22.96
N GLY A 43 -0.86 -21.03 -23.85
CA GLY A 43 0.35 -20.24 -23.64
C GLY A 43 0.09 -18.82 -23.09
N PRO A 44 -0.97 -18.13 -23.53
CA PRO A 44 -1.36 -16.84 -22.96
C PRO A 44 -2.04 -16.91 -21.60
N PHE A 45 -2.59 -18.08 -21.23
CA PHE A 45 -3.52 -18.24 -20.10
C PHE A 45 -2.96 -19.11 -18.97
N TRP A 46 -1.82 -19.78 -19.16
CA TRP A 46 -1.22 -20.63 -18.12
C TRP A 46 -0.87 -19.84 -16.87
N ARG A 47 -0.40 -18.59 -17.02
CA ARG A 47 0.03 -17.75 -15.88
C ARG A 47 -1.15 -17.45 -14.94
N PRO A 48 -2.30 -16.91 -15.39
CA PRO A 48 -3.50 -16.78 -14.55
C PRO A 48 -3.95 -18.08 -13.88
N ILE A 49 -3.94 -19.20 -14.62
CA ILE A 49 -4.37 -20.51 -14.08
C ILE A 49 -3.44 -20.94 -12.95
N LEU A 50 -2.11 -20.87 -13.14
CA LEU A 50 -1.15 -21.21 -12.10
C LEU A 50 -1.24 -20.26 -10.90
N CYS A 51 -1.42 -18.96 -11.11
CA CYS A 51 -1.62 -18.02 -10.01
C CYS A 51 -2.86 -18.38 -9.18
N ASN A 52 -3.98 -18.72 -9.82
CA ASN A 52 -5.20 -19.14 -9.11
C ASN A 52 -4.96 -20.41 -8.29
N LEU A 53 -4.29 -21.42 -8.86
CA LEU A 53 -3.95 -22.66 -8.15
C LEU A 53 -3.02 -22.40 -6.96
N LEU A 54 -2.02 -21.53 -7.14
CA LEU A 54 -1.12 -21.13 -6.05
C LEU A 54 -1.88 -20.37 -4.97
N PHE A 55 -2.83 -19.51 -5.33
CA PHE A 55 -3.66 -18.79 -4.36
C PHE A 55 -4.55 -19.73 -3.58
N GLU A 56 -5.16 -20.73 -4.22
CA GLU A 56 -5.91 -21.76 -3.52
C GLU A 56 -5.01 -22.57 -2.57
N TYR A 57 -3.81 -22.91 -3.01
CA TYR A 57 -2.83 -23.62 -2.18
C TYR A 57 -2.40 -22.81 -0.95
N TYR A 58 -1.95 -21.58 -1.14
CA TYR A 58 -1.49 -20.71 -0.06
C TYR A 58 -2.63 -20.19 0.82
N GLY A 59 -3.86 -20.12 0.29
CA GLY A 59 -5.05 -19.71 1.02
C GLY A 59 -5.51 -20.70 2.10
N LYS A 60 -4.94 -21.91 2.12
CA LYS A 60 -5.17 -22.91 3.18
C LYS A 60 -4.42 -22.59 4.48
N GLN A 61 -3.42 -21.72 4.42
CA GLN A 61 -2.65 -21.29 5.59
C GLN A 61 -3.28 -20.04 6.21
N PRO A 62 -3.08 -19.79 7.52
CA PRO A 62 -3.48 -18.51 8.11
C PRO A 62 -2.70 -17.38 7.44
N LEU A 63 -3.43 -16.50 6.76
CA LEU A 63 -2.85 -15.33 6.07
C LEU A 63 -2.69 -14.14 7.03
N GLN A 64 -3.40 -14.17 8.16
CA GLN A 64 -3.36 -13.12 9.15
C GLN A 64 -3.79 -13.69 10.50
N VAL A 65 -3.09 -13.31 11.55
CA VAL A 65 -3.44 -13.64 12.94
C VAL A 65 -3.15 -12.44 13.82
N ILE A 66 -4.07 -12.16 14.74
CA ILE A 66 -3.92 -11.17 15.80
C ILE A 66 -4.12 -11.92 17.12
N HIS A 67 -3.04 -12.14 17.85
CA HIS A 67 -3.09 -12.74 19.19
C HIS A 67 -3.43 -11.67 20.24
N GLN A 68 -3.00 -10.43 20.02
CA GLN A 68 -3.20 -9.32 20.94
C GLN A 68 -3.35 -7.99 20.18
N THR A 69 -4.31 -7.16 20.58
CA THR A 69 -4.46 -5.76 20.14
C THR A 69 -3.73 -4.84 21.10
N VAL A 70 -3.12 -3.75 20.60
CA VAL A 70 -2.33 -2.81 21.41
C VAL A 70 -2.87 -1.40 21.25
N GLU A 71 -3.48 -0.82 22.27
CA GLU A 71 -4.12 0.51 22.17
C GLU A 71 -3.16 1.68 22.44
N ALA A 72 -2.03 1.44 23.11
CA ALA A 72 -1.02 2.46 23.41
C ALA A 72 0.38 1.81 23.44
N PRO A 73 1.06 1.73 22.29
CA PRO A 73 2.30 0.99 22.17
C PRO A 73 3.49 1.66 22.85
N ILE A 74 3.41 2.97 23.13
CA ILE A 74 4.47 3.82 23.70
C ILE A 74 5.68 3.98 22.77
N SER A 75 6.30 2.88 22.33
CA SER A 75 7.46 2.89 21.45
C SER A 75 7.42 1.76 20.42
N VAL A 76 7.70 2.10 19.17
CA VAL A 76 7.72 1.15 18.04
C VAL A 76 8.98 1.34 17.19
N TYR A 77 9.66 0.25 16.88
CA TYR A 77 10.69 0.20 15.85
C TYR A 77 10.14 -0.44 14.58
N TRP A 78 10.16 0.31 13.47
CA TRP A 78 9.72 -0.13 12.16
C TRP A 78 10.91 -0.48 11.28
N GLN A 79 10.90 -1.69 10.73
CA GLN A 79 11.95 -2.19 9.85
C GLN A 79 11.36 -2.62 8.51
N ASP A 80 11.74 -1.93 7.44
CA ASP A 80 11.48 -2.36 6.07
C ASP A 80 12.70 -3.11 5.52
N ASN A 81 12.55 -4.43 5.38
CA ASN A 81 13.56 -5.33 4.81
C ASN A 81 13.24 -5.74 3.35
N VAL A 82 12.16 -5.21 2.77
CA VAL A 82 11.78 -5.48 1.38
C VAL A 82 12.41 -4.44 0.45
N TRP A 83 12.42 -3.19 0.89
CA TRP A 83 12.94 -2.03 0.16
C TRP A 83 14.20 -1.49 0.87
N PRO A 84 15.01 -0.62 0.22
CA PRO A 84 16.15 0.00 0.88
C PRO A 84 15.65 1.02 1.91
N GLY A 85 15.08 0.59 3.04
CA GLY A 85 14.60 1.44 4.12
C GLY A 85 13.60 2.53 3.71
N PHE A 86 13.29 3.44 4.62
CA PHE A 86 12.41 4.60 4.41
C PHE A 86 13.24 5.81 4.02
N ASP A 87 12.98 6.43 2.86
CA ASP A 87 13.56 7.73 2.50
C ASP A 87 13.06 8.86 3.41
N LYS A 88 13.65 10.06 3.30
CA LYS A 88 13.27 11.20 4.15
C LYS A 88 11.77 11.54 4.09
N HIS A 89 11.16 11.49 2.91
CA HIS A 89 9.76 11.86 2.71
C HIS A 89 8.82 10.80 3.32
N PHE A 90 9.17 9.53 3.19
CA PHE A 90 8.46 8.44 3.85
C PHE A 90 8.62 8.49 5.36
N ARG A 91 9.82 8.80 5.88
CA ARG A 91 10.03 8.97 7.33
C ARG A 91 9.15 10.10 7.88
N GLU A 92 9.11 11.24 7.19
CA GLU A 92 8.20 12.35 7.53
C GLU A 92 6.74 11.91 7.55
N SER A 93 6.30 11.16 6.52
CA SER A 93 4.95 10.61 6.44
C SER A 93 4.62 9.62 7.56
N MET A 94 5.60 8.86 8.04
CA MET A 94 5.44 7.93 9.17
C MET A 94 5.28 8.71 10.48
N VAL A 95 6.12 9.73 10.69
CA VAL A 95 6.04 10.61 11.87
C VAL A 95 4.70 11.35 11.89
N GLU A 96 4.31 11.96 10.78
CA GLU A 96 3.02 12.66 10.62
C GLU A 96 1.82 11.81 11.03
N LYS A 97 1.82 10.53 10.65
CA LYS A 97 0.64 9.67 10.81
C LYS A 97 0.58 8.94 12.14
N TYR A 98 1.72 8.67 12.76
CA TYR A 98 1.81 7.73 13.87
C TYR A 98 2.34 8.33 15.16
N LEU A 99 3.25 9.31 15.08
CA LEU A 99 3.87 9.88 16.27
C LEU A 99 2.98 11.01 16.81
N ASP A 100 2.27 10.76 17.92
CA ASP A 100 1.35 11.73 18.53
C ASP A 100 1.78 12.21 19.92
N GLY A 101 2.84 11.61 20.49
CA GLY A 101 3.37 11.97 21.80
C GLY A 101 2.52 11.54 22.99
N VAL A 102 1.38 10.85 22.76
CA VAL A 102 0.48 10.37 23.81
C VAL A 102 0.42 8.85 23.80
N HIS A 103 0.06 8.26 22.66
CA HIS A 103 -0.05 6.81 22.48
C HIS A 103 1.23 6.23 21.91
N LEU A 104 1.87 6.95 20.99
CA LEU A 104 3.20 6.65 20.48
C LEU A 104 4.12 7.84 20.77
N GLN A 105 5.05 7.63 21.68
CA GLN A 105 6.03 8.62 22.14
C GLN A 105 7.38 8.47 21.45
N ALA A 106 7.69 7.27 20.96
CA ALA A 106 8.92 6.99 20.23
C ALA A 106 8.67 6.15 18.98
N LEU A 107 9.18 6.60 17.84
CA LEU A 107 9.12 5.89 16.57
C LEU A 107 10.53 5.77 16.01
N ALA A 108 11.04 4.56 15.87
CA ALA A 108 12.27 4.29 15.15
C ALA A 108 11.95 3.73 13.76
N VAL A 109 12.68 4.13 12.73
CA VAL A 109 12.54 3.60 11.36
C VAL A 109 13.91 3.43 10.71
N ASN A 110 14.12 2.35 9.95
CA ASN A 110 15.35 2.19 9.17
C ASN A 110 15.35 3.10 7.93
N GLY A 111 16.38 3.92 7.77
CA GLY A 111 16.60 4.79 6.62
C GLY A 111 17.10 4.03 5.39
N ASP A 112 16.93 4.67 4.24
CA ASP A 112 17.48 4.25 2.95
C ASP A 112 18.99 4.37 2.82
N ASP A 113 19.60 5.10 3.73
CA ASP A 113 21.04 5.20 3.94
C ASP A 113 21.61 4.11 4.86
N GLY A 114 20.78 3.13 5.27
CA GLY A 114 21.17 2.04 6.17
C GLY A 114 21.30 2.44 7.65
N LYS A 115 21.03 3.70 8.01
CA LYS A 115 20.94 4.13 9.41
C LYS A 115 19.54 3.87 9.96
N ILE A 116 19.37 4.05 11.27
CA ILE A 116 18.05 4.03 11.91
C ILE A 116 17.81 5.40 12.52
N TYR A 117 16.64 5.97 12.26
CA TYR A 117 16.23 7.27 12.77
C TYR A 117 15.19 7.07 13.87
N LEU A 118 15.48 7.60 15.05
CA LEU A 118 14.57 7.62 16.19
C LEU A 118 13.97 9.03 16.35
N TYR A 119 12.65 9.06 16.35
CA TYR A 119 11.83 10.25 16.55
C TYR A 119 11.14 10.15 17.90
N ARG A 120 11.05 11.28 18.60
CA ARG A 120 10.40 11.38 19.91
C ARG A 120 9.41 12.52 19.91
N ALA A 121 8.29 12.29 20.55
CA ALA A 121 7.29 13.30 20.84
C ALA A 121 6.71 13.06 22.24
N ASP A 122 6.22 14.14 22.82
CA ASP A 122 5.43 14.14 24.05
C ASP A 122 4.08 14.83 23.79
N ALA A 123 3.21 14.80 24.79
CA ALA A 123 1.88 15.41 24.69
C ALA A 123 1.91 16.93 24.38
N SER A 124 3.04 17.61 24.63
CA SER A 124 3.20 19.04 24.35
C SER A 124 3.71 19.32 22.94
N THR A 125 4.29 18.33 22.27
CA THR A 125 4.97 18.47 20.98
C THR A 125 4.03 18.93 19.86
N PHE A 126 2.75 18.55 19.93
CA PHE A 126 1.71 18.94 18.97
C PHE A 126 0.65 19.85 19.59
N ALA A 127 0.97 20.54 20.70
CA ALA A 127 -0.03 21.27 21.46
C ALA A 127 -0.63 22.45 20.69
N GLU A 128 0.12 23.10 19.78
CA GLU A 128 -0.40 24.23 19.01
C GLU A 128 -1.32 23.76 17.89
N SER A 129 -0.91 22.72 17.15
CA SER A 129 -1.74 22.12 16.11
C SER A 129 -3.00 21.44 16.66
N GLU A 130 -2.93 20.82 17.84
CA GLU A 130 -4.10 20.21 18.49
C GLU A 130 -5.14 21.25 18.95
N LYS A 131 -4.73 22.45 19.42
CA LYS A 131 -5.67 23.55 19.71
C LYS A 131 -6.48 23.97 18.47
N MET A 132 -5.85 23.86 17.30
CA MET A 132 -6.40 24.24 16.01
C MET A 132 -7.24 23.12 15.35
N ARG A 133 -7.14 21.89 15.89
CA ARG A 133 -7.79 20.69 15.33
C ARG A 133 -9.32 20.79 15.25
N PRO A 134 -10.06 21.24 16.29
CA PRO A 134 -11.52 21.32 16.21
C PRO A 134 -12.00 22.24 15.09
N ALA A 135 -11.37 23.40 14.94
CA ALA A 135 -11.70 24.37 13.89
C ALA A 135 -11.40 23.82 12.49
N ARG A 136 -10.24 23.18 12.32
CA ARG A 136 -9.87 22.48 11.08
C ARG A 136 -10.88 21.38 10.71
N ASP A 137 -11.25 20.55 11.67
CA ASP A 137 -12.16 19.43 11.46
C ASP A 137 -13.58 19.92 11.14
N GLN A 138 -14.03 21.00 11.77
CA GLN A 138 -15.28 21.67 11.43
C GLN A 138 -15.26 22.18 9.98
N LYS A 139 -14.24 22.94 9.59
CA LYS A 139 -14.11 23.47 8.22
C LYS A 139 -14.06 22.35 7.19
N LYS A 140 -13.39 21.24 7.50
CA LYS A 140 -13.36 20.04 6.65
C LYS A 140 -14.75 19.43 6.48
N ARG A 141 -15.53 19.30 7.57
CA ARG A 141 -16.93 18.81 7.49
C ARG A 141 -17.80 19.73 6.64
N GLU A 142 -17.64 21.04 6.75
CA GLU A 142 -18.33 22.02 5.90
C GLU A 142 -17.98 21.82 4.42
N LEU A 143 -16.69 21.68 4.10
CA LEU A 143 -16.23 21.42 2.74
C LEU A 143 -16.75 20.09 2.17
N ASP A 144 -16.75 19.03 2.99
CA ASP A 144 -17.26 17.72 2.60
C ASP A 144 -18.77 17.76 2.37
N ALA A 145 -19.53 18.50 3.20
CA ALA A 145 -20.96 18.74 2.99
C ALA A 145 -21.22 19.48 1.67
N MET A 146 -20.45 20.54 1.37
CA MET A 146 -20.56 21.26 0.09
C MET A 146 -20.27 20.36 -1.11
N LYS A 147 -19.23 19.51 -1.02
CA LYS A 147 -18.90 18.53 -2.07
C LYS A 147 -20.02 17.53 -2.29
N GLU A 148 -20.67 17.07 -1.23
CA GLU A 148 -21.77 16.13 -1.34
C GLU A 148 -23.02 16.78 -1.94
N SER A 149 -23.33 18.03 -1.56
CA SER A 149 -24.39 18.81 -2.21
C SER A 149 -24.14 18.98 -3.72
N ALA A 150 -22.91 19.32 -4.12
CA ALA A 150 -22.54 19.46 -5.53
C ALA A 150 -22.65 18.12 -6.31
N ARG A 151 -22.32 16.98 -5.67
CA ARG A 151 -22.51 15.64 -6.25
C ARG A 151 -23.98 15.30 -6.42
N GLU A 152 -24.83 15.63 -5.46
CA GLU A 152 -26.27 15.34 -5.55
C GLU A 152 -26.94 16.17 -6.64
N VAL A 153 -26.58 17.45 -6.79
CA VAL A 153 -27.05 18.29 -7.92
C VAL A 153 -26.65 17.67 -9.26
N ARG A 154 -25.42 17.18 -9.39
CA ARG A 154 -24.95 16.47 -10.59
C ARG A 154 -25.73 15.17 -10.83
N ARG A 155 -26.03 14.40 -9.78
CA ARG A 155 -26.75 13.13 -9.85
C ARG A 155 -28.19 13.32 -10.34
N LYS A 156 -28.84 14.41 -9.94
CA LYS A 156 -30.19 14.81 -10.40
C LYS A 156 -30.23 15.39 -11.82
N GLY A 157 -29.13 15.32 -12.58
CA GLY A 157 -29.06 15.85 -13.95
C GLY A 157 -28.89 17.36 -14.03
N GLY A 158 -28.63 18.04 -12.90
CA GLY A 158 -28.37 19.48 -12.84
C GLY A 158 -27.08 19.85 -13.57
N LYS A 159 -27.22 20.39 -14.79
CA LYS A 159 -26.13 20.97 -15.60
C LYS A 159 -26.10 22.51 -15.56
N GLY A 160 -26.79 23.11 -14.59
CA GLY A 160 -26.96 24.57 -14.45
C GLY A 160 -25.78 25.31 -13.82
N LEU A 161 -25.84 26.65 -13.88
CA LEU A 161 -24.86 27.59 -13.30
C LEU A 161 -24.57 27.31 -11.82
N ASP A 162 -25.58 26.94 -11.03
CA ASP A 162 -25.48 26.68 -9.59
C ASP A 162 -24.46 25.57 -9.23
N ASN A 163 -24.38 24.51 -10.04
CA ASN A 163 -23.41 23.43 -9.82
C ASN A 163 -21.98 23.88 -10.17
N ARG A 164 -21.83 24.69 -11.23
CA ARG A 164 -20.53 25.25 -11.60
C ARG A 164 -20.03 26.24 -10.55
N GLU A 165 -20.94 27.03 -9.99
CA GLU A 165 -20.65 27.98 -8.92
C GLU A 165 -20.27 27.25 -7.62
N LEU A 166 -20.99 26.21 -7.22
CA LEU A 166 -20.60 25.34 -6.10
C LEU A 166 -19.17 24.77 -6.27
N TRP A 167 -18.85 24.20 -7.43
CA TRP A 167 -17.49 23.71 -7.72
C TRP A 167 -16.45 24.82 -7.86
N ARG A 168 -16.86 26.07 -8.14
CA ARG A 168 -15.98 27.23 -8.15
C ARG A 168 -15.65 27.64 -6.71
N THR A 169 -16.65 27.76 -5.86
CA THR A 169 -16.49 28.08 -4.43
C THR A 169 -15.68 27.01 -3.70
N ILE A 170 -15.95 25.72 -3.95
CA ILE A 170 -15.13 24.62 -3.39
C ILE A 170 -13.66 24.78 -3.80
N ARG A 171 -13.39 25.05 -5.08
CA ARG A 171 -12.01 25.26 -5.57
C ARG A 171 -11.39 26.53 -5.02
N GLU A 172 -12.15 27.60 -4.82
CA GLU A 172 -11.65 28.83 -4.22
C GLU A 172 -11.30 28.64 -2.74
N ILE A 173 -12.12 27.90 -1.99
CA ILE A 173 -11.84 27.51 -0.61
C ILE A 173 -10.59 26.61 -0.54
N GLU A 174 -10.47 25.64 -1.45
CA GLU A 174 -9.28 24.77 -1.53
C GLU A 174 -8.03 25.53 -1.98
N LYS A 175 -8.17 26.52 -2.87
CA LYS A 175 -7.07 27.32 -3.42
C LYS A 175 -6.64 28.45 -2.48
N ASN A 176 -7.54 29.02 -1.69
CA ASN A 176 -7.25 29.92 -0.57
C ASN A 176 -6.69 29.11 0.61
N SER A 177 -5.60 28.40 0.29
CA SER A 177 -4.67 27.72 1.17
C SER A 177 -4.15 28.60 2.31
N THR A 178 -4.46 29.88 2.37
CA THR A 178 -4.16 30.76 3.50
C THR A 178 -5.01 30.42 4.73
N GLU A 179 -6.31 30.13 4.56
CA GLU A 179 -7.17 29.71 5.70
C GLU A 179 -6.82 28.28 6.14
N PHE A 180 -6.64 27.37 5.19
CA PHE A 180 -6.23 26.01 5.52
C PHE A 180 -4.79 25.95 6.02
N GLY A 181 -3.89 26.70 5.40
CA GLY A 181 -2.47 26.81 5.71
C GLY A 181 -2.22 27.35 7.11
N ALA A 182 -3.04 28.29 7.60
CA ALA A 182 -2.97 28.71 9.00
C ALA A 182 -3.17 27.55 10.00
N TYR A 183 -3.91 26.49 9.63
CA TYR A 183 -4.03 25.26 10.43
C TYR A 183 -2.86 24.28 10.21
N TYR A 184 -2.19 24.34 9.06
CA TYR A 184 -1.10 23.42 8.71
C TYR A 184 0.29 23.96 9.08
N GLU A 185 0.50 25.27 9.15
CA GLU A 185 1.82 25.86 9.44
C GLU A 185 2.35 25.51 10.84
N PRO A 186 1.56 25.64 11.94
CA PRO A 186 2.02 25.21 13.25
C PRO A 186 2.39 23.73 13.26
N TRP A 187 1.51 22.89 12.71
CA TRP A 187 1.72 21.45 12.59
C TRP A 187 2.97 21.09 11.80
N LYS A 188 3.21 21.76 10.66
CA LYS A 188 4.38 21.55 9.81
C LYS A 188 5.66 21.97 10.52
N SER A 189 5.63 23.07 11.28
CA SER A 189 6.77 23.54 12.07
C SER A 189 7.10 22.57 13.22
N GLU A 190 6.08 22.06 13.91
CA GLU A 190 6.21 21.03 14.95
C GLU A 190 6.80 19.73 14.37
N LEU A 191 6.28 19.28 13.22
CA LEU A 191 6.80 18.11 12.50
C LEU A 191 8.27 18.31 12.09
N GLN A 192 8.62 19.46 11.52
CA GLN A 192 9.99 19.77 11.13
C GLN A 192 10.93 19.77 12.34
N SER A 193 10.49 20.32 13.48
CA SER A 193 11.26 20.28 14.74
C SER A 193 11.53 18.85 15.24
N ILE A 194 10.58 17.92 15.04
CA ILE A 194 10.81 16.50 15.34
C ILE A 194 11.81 15.90 14.35
N MET A 195 11.66 16.20 13.06
CA MET A 195 12.55 15.70 12.01
C MET A 195 14.00 16.18 12.20
N ASP A 196 14.19 17.43 12.64
CA ASP A 196 15.52 18.03 12.86
C ASP A 196 16.21 17.48 14.12
N ARG A 197 15.43 17.05 15.12
CA ARG A 197 15.95 16.44 16.37
C ARG A 197 16.09 14.92 16.29
N ALA A 198 15.91 14.33 15.11
CA ALA A 198 15.99 12.89 14.93
C ALA A 198 17.36 12.33 15.33
N GLU A 199 17.36 11.30 16.17
CA GLU A 199 18.59 10.62 16.60
C GLU A 199 18.94 9.53 15.58
N GLY A 200 20.16 9.52 15.06
CA GLY A 200 20.64 8.54 14.08
C GLY A 200 21.48 7.43 14.72
N PHE A 201 21.16 6.17 14.40
CA PHE A 201 21.85 4.98 14.91
C PHE A 201 22.37 4.10 13.77
N ALA A 202 23.48 3.40 14.01
CA ALA A 202 24.12 2.54 13.01
C ALA A 202 23.55 1.11 12.96
N SER A 203 22.95 0.62 14.05
CA SER A 203 22.34 -0.71 14.11
C SER A 203 21.21 -0.76 15.14
N PRO A 204 20.29 -1.75 15.03
CA PRO A 204 19.20 -1.92 15.99
C PRO A 204 19.68 -2.11 17.43
N ASP A 205 20.84 -2.74 17.63
CA ASP A 205 21.40 -3.03 18.97
C ASP A 205 21.84 -1.76 19.72
N LYS A 206 21.99 -0.64 19.00
CA LYS A 206 22.33 0.67 19.57
C LYS A 206 21.10 1.50 19.88
N LEU A 207 19.90 1.06 19.49
CA LEU A 207 18.67 1.75 19.82
C LEU A 207 18.39 1.65 21.33
N PRO A 208 17.82 2.70 21.92
CA PRO A 208 17.16 2.60 23.22
C PRO A 208 16.10 1.48 23.19
N PRO A 209 15.80 0.84 24.34
CA PRO A 209 14.78 -0.21 24.41
C PRO A 209 13.44 0.25 23.82
N MET A 210 12.95 -0.52 22.86
CA MET A 210 11.66 -0.31 22.19
C MET A 210 10.69 -1.40 22.64
N ARG A 211 9.43 -1.05 22.87
CA ARG A 211 8.42 -2.00 23.36
C ARG A 211 7.96 -2.96 22.28
N TYR A 212 7.76 -2.44 21.07
CA TYR A 212 7.33 -3.24 19.92
C TYR A 212 8.28 -3.07 18.73
N ARG A 213 8.41 -4.13 17.95
CA ARG A 213 9.06 -4.11 16.64
C ARG A 213 8.08 -4.54 15.56
N VAL A 214 8.12 -3.86 14.43
CA VAL A 214 7.36 -4.19 13.24
C VAL A 214 8.32 -4.47 12.11
N ASP A 215 8.35 -5.71 11.64
CA ASP A 215 9.22 -6.12 10.55
C ASP A 215 8.38 -6.34 9.29
N PHE A 216 8.78 -5.69 8.20
CA PHE A 216 8.25 -5.93 6.87
C PHE A 216 9.26 -6.73 6.06
N ASN A 217 8.96 -7.99 5.80
CA ASN A 217 9.89 -8.97 5.25
C ASN A 217 9.37 -9.55 3.93
N MET A 218 10.29 -9.84 3.01
CA MET A 218 9.98 -10.64 1.82
C MET A 218 9.86 -12.11 2.25
N VAL A 219 8.76 -12.76 1.89
CA VAL A 219 8.58 -14.19 2.14
C VAL A 219 9.07 -14.96 0.91
N LYS A 220 10.07 -15.81 1.10
CA LYS A 220 10.60 -16.65 0.02
C LYS A 220 9.61 -17.76 -0.31
N THR A 221 9.00 -17.69 -1.48
CA THR A 221 8.23 -18.80 -2.05
C THR A 221 9.15 -19.73 -2.86
N GLY A 222 8.82 -21.03 -2.89
CA GLY A 222 9.55 -22.01 -3.69
C GLY A 222 9.39 -21.79 -5.19
N TYR A 223 10.31 -22.31 -6.00
CA TYR A 223 10.12 -22.37 -7.45
C TYR A 223 8.99 -23.39 -7.77
N PRO A 224 8.04 -23.08 -8.67
CA PRO A 224 7.98 -21.91 -9.56
C PRO A 224 7.20 -20.70 -9.02
N ALA A 225 6.62 -20.77 -7.82
CA ALA A 225 5.75 -19.72 -7.27
C ALA A 225 6.44 -18.35 -7.18
N SER A 226 7.73 -18.29 -6.87
CA SER A 226 8.49 -17.03 -6.81
C SER A 226 8.61 -16.26 -8.13
N ARG A 227 8.37 -16.91 -9.28
CA ARG A 227 8.30 -16.26 -10.60
C ARG A 227 6.92 -15.67 -10.89
N LEU A 228 5.91 -16.13 -10.17
CA LEU A 228 4.51 -15.83 -10.42
C LEU A 228 3.94 -14.87 -9.38
N LEU A 229 4.44 -14.97 -8.16
CA LEU A 229 3.95 -14.24 -7.00
C LEU A 229 5.06 -13.38 -6.39
N HIS A 230 4.70 -12.18 -5.99
CA HIS A 230 5.39 -11.41 -4.97
C HIS A 230 4.77 -11.75 -3.62
N THR A 231 5.57 -11.94 -2.58
CA THR A 231 5.04 -12.33 -1.27
C THR A 231 5.79 -11.58 -0.17
N ASP A 232 5.03 -10.91 0.67
CA ASP A 232 5.55 -10.16 1.81
C ASP A 232 4.76 -10.49 3.07
N GLU A 233 5.37 -10.19 4.20
CA GLU A 233 4.80 -10.40 5.52
C GLU A 233 5.18 -9.25 6.44
N ILE A 234 4.19 -8.79 7.20
CA ILE A 234 4.38 -7.88 8.31
C ILE A 234 4.24 -8.70 9.58
N THR A 235 5.24 -8.67 10.45
CA THR A 235 5.21 -9.28 11.78
C THR A 235 5.35 -8.21 12.84
N ILE A 236 4.62 -8.37 13.94
CA ILE A 236 4.68 -7.47 15.09
C ILE A 236 5.13 -8.29 16.30
N THR A 237 6.24 -7.87 16.90
CA THR A 237 6.86 -8.53 18.02
C THR A 237 6.77 -7.65 19.26
N ASP A 238 6.27 -8.20 20.35
CA ASP A 238 6.45 -7.63 21.69
C ASP A 238 7.89 -7.94 22.12
N MET A 239 8.70 -6.90 22.26
CA MET A 239 10.14 -7.03 22.53
C MET A 239 10.44 -7.39 23.99
N GLU A 240 9.49 -7.15 24.90
CA GLU A 240 9.63 -7.50 26.32
C GLU A 240 9.42 -9.01 26.51
N LYS A 241 8.40 -9.56 25.84
CA LYS A 241 8.09 -11.00 25.86
C LYS A 241 8.86 -11.80 24.83
N ASN A 242 9.42 -11.13 23.83
CA ASN A 242 10.01 -11.73 22.63
C ASN A 242 9.03 -12.66 21.88
N GLU A 243 7.77 -12.23 21.76
CA GLU A 243 6.69 -13.00 21.16
C GLU A 243 6.06 -12.26 19.97
N VAL A 244 5.73 -12.99 18.91
CA VAL A 244 4.96 -12.44 17.78
C VAL A 244 3.50 -12.34 18.19
N ILE A 245 3.01 -11.12 18.35
CA ILE A 245 1.63 -10.84 18.78
C ILE A 245 0.67 -10.69 17.61
N ALA A 246 1.17 -10.43 16.41
CA ALA A 246 0.37 -10.35 15.20
C ALA A 246 1.23 -10.53 13.94
N PHE A 247 0.64 -11.08 12.89
CA PHE A 247 1.24 -11.09 11.55
C PHE A 247 0.18 -10.99 10.44
N SER A 248 0.57 -10.44 9.30
CA SER A 248 -0.20 -10.46 8.05
C SER A 248 0.71 -10.75 6.87
N ARG A 249 0.35 -11.78 6.10
CA ARG A 249 1.05 -12.24 4.91
C ARG A 249 0.19 -11.99 3.68
N ARG A 250 0.83 -11.54 2.61
CA ARG A 250 0.18 -11.29 1.33
C ARG A 250 0.87 -12.01 0.20
N TYR A 251 0.08 -12.56 -0.71
CA TYR A 251 0.51 -13.10 -1.98
C TYR A 251 -0.08 -12.25 -3.09
N MET A 252 0.77 -11.71 -3.94
CA MET A 252 0.38 -10.78 -4.99
C MET A 252 0.83 -11.33 -6.34
N ALA A 253 -0.13 -11.59 -7.22
CA ALA A 253 0.17 -12.11 -8.55
C ALA A 253 0.67 -10.97 -9.45
N TYR A 254 1.85 -11.15 -10.05
CA TYR A 254 2.35 -10.19 -11.02
C TYR A 254 1.37 -10.03 -12.19
N GLY A 255 1.40 -8.84 -12.82
CA GLY A 255 0.63 -8.46 -14.01
C GLY A 255 0.43 -9.60 -15.02
N ASN A 256 -0.72 -9.72 -15.69
CA ASN A 256 -0.78 -10.61 -16.86
C ASN A 256 0.09 -10.02 -17.99
N TRP A 257 0.69 -10.86 -18.85
CA TRP A 257 1.50 -10.38 -19.98
C TRP A 257 0.72 -9.38 -20.86
N LEU A 258 -0.61 -9.54 -20.99
CA LEU A 258 -1.49 -8.58 -21.68
C LEU A 258 -1.54 -7.19 -21.03
N SER A 259 -1.40 -7.09 -19.71
CA SER A 259 -1.32 -5.80 -19.01
C SER A 259 0.03 -5.09 -19.23
N GLU A 260 1.11 -5.86 -19.41
CA GLU A 260 2.46 -5.33 -19.68
C GLU A 260 2.53 -4.66 -21.07
N PHE A 261 1.76 -5.11 -22.07
CA PHE A 261 1.70 -4.50 -23.41
C PHE A 261 0.75 -3.31 -23.54
N GLY A 262 -0.21 -3.17 -22.62
CA GLY A 262 -1.26 -2.15 -22.70
C GLY A 262 -0.86 -0.76 -22.19
N GLY A 263 0.37 -0.60 -21.67
CA GLY A 263 0.76 0.58 -20.89
C GLY A 263 -0.04 0.72 -19.58
N ALA A 264 -0.81 -0.31 -19.20
CA ALA A 264 -1.39 -0.40 -17.87
C ALA A 264 -0.23 -0.66 -16.90
N ASN A 265 -0.26 0.00 -15.74
CA ASN A 265 0.73 -0.24 -14.70
C ASN A 265 0.88 -1.76 -14.49
N PRO A 266 2.09 -2.25 -14.20
CA PRO A 266 2.35 -3.64 -13.80
C PRO A 266 1.80 -3.89 -12.38
N ASP A 267 0.51 -3.60 -12.21
CA ASP A 267 -0.26 -3.74 -10.98
C ASP A 267 -0.50 -5.22 -10.70
N PHE A 268 -0.59 -5.53 -9.41
CA PHE A 268 -0.99 -6.86 -8.95
C PHE A 268 -2.49 -7.03 -9.22
N HIS A 269 -2.86 -7.85 -10.20
CA HIS A 269 -4.28 -8.05 -10.58
C HIS A 269 -5.04 -8.89 -9.57
N GLN A 270 -4.33 -9.68 -8.77
CA GLN A 270 -4.92 -10.49 -7.72
C GLN A 270 -4.04 -10.45 -6.48
N VAL A 271 -4.68 -10.31 -5.33
CA VAL A 271 -4.06 -10.31 -4.01
C VAL A 271 -4.79 -11.31 -3.14
N LEU A 272 -4.04 -12.19 -2.49
CA LEU A 272 -4.50 -13.10 -1.46
C LEU A 272 -3.86 -12.72 -0.14
N GLY A 273 -4.68 -12.62 0.91
CA GLY A 273 -4.28 -12.10 2.21
C GLY A 273 -4.86 -10.72 2.42
N ASP A 274 -4.39 -10.03 3.45
CA ASP A 274 -4.76 -8.63 3.71
C ASP A 274 -6.26 -8.38 3.92
N LYS A 275 -6.99 -9.41 4.36
CA LYS A 275 -8.45 -9.33 4.55
C LYS A 275 -8.82 -8.39 5.68
N GLN A 276 -7.96 -8.27 6.69
CA GLN A 276 -8.06 -7.26 7.73
C GLN A 276 -6.89 -6.30 7.53
N ALA A 277 -7.16 -5.10 7.00
CA ALA A 277 -6.12 -4.10 6.92
C ALA A 277 -5.76 -3.68 8.35
N TYR A 278 -4.47 -3.68 8.66
CA TYR A 278 -4.01 -3.05 9.88
C TYR A 278 -4.25 -1.55 9.78
N GLN A 279 -5.12 -1.06 10.64
CA GLN A 279 -5.32 0.36 10.80
C GLN A 279 -4.77 0.85 12.12
N PHE A 280 -4.02 1.94 12.00
CA PHE A 280 -3.79 2.88 13.08
C PHE A 280 -4.93 3.88 13.04
N VAL A 281 -6.11 3.43 13.45
CA VAL A 281 -7.26 4.31 13.67
C VAL A 281 -7.38 4.51 15.17
N ASP A 282 -7.70 5.75 15.55
CA ASP A 282 -7.90 6.14 16.94
C ASP A 282 -6.71 5.81 17.85
N LYS A 283 -5.50 5.94 17.30
CA LYS A 283 -4.22 5.74 18.01
C LYS A 283 -3.98 4.31 18.54
N ILE A 284 -4.80 3.35 18.11
CA ILE A 284 -4.59 1.92 18.35
C ILE A 284 -3.51 1.41 17.41
N LEU A 285 -2.48 0.78 17.97
CA LEU A 285 -1.51 0.00 17.22
C LEU A 285 -2.15 -1.34 16.82
N PHE A 286 -2.50 -1.47 15.54
CA PHE A 286 -2.99 -2.71 14.91
C PHE A 286 -4.38 -3.18 15.37
N GLY A 287 -5.43 -2.48 14.94
CA GLY A 287 -6.80 -2.98 14.96
C GLY A 287 -7.20 -3.67 13.65
N SER A 288 -8.07 -4.69 13.72
CA SER A 288 -8.67 -5.30 12.54
C SER A 288 -9.75 -4.38 11.96
N ILE A 289 -9.68 -4.05 10.67
CA ILE A 289 -10.81 -3.46 9.96
C ILE A 289 -11.24 -4.32 8.77
N ASP A 290 -12.55 -4.38 8.56
CA ASP A 290 -13.10 -5.04 7.38
C ASP A 290 -12.92 -4.15 6.14
N VAL A 291 -11.99 -4.53 5.26
CA VAL A 291 -11.59 -3.76 4.06
C VAL A 291 -12.76 -3.52 3.09
N TYR A 292 -13.82 -4.33 3.21
CA TYR A 292 -15.00 -4.24 2.36
C TYR A 292 -16.04 -3.18 2.80
N GLY A 293 -15.92 -2.60 4.00
CA GLY A 293 -16.99 -1.79 4.59
C GLY A 293 -16.88 -0.26 4.50
N SER A 294 -15.68 0.35 4.51
CA SER A 294 -15.56 1.81 4.66
C SER A 294 -14.59 2.48 3.67
N ARG A 295 -15.06 3.54 2.98
CA ARG A 295 -14.22 4.40 2.11
C ARG A 295 -13.10 5.10 2.89
N GLN A 296 -13.32 5.36 4.17
CA GLN A 296 -12.37 6.01 5.08
C GLN A 296 -11.27 5.03 5.53
N GLY A 297 -11.61 3.74 5.64
CA GLY A 297 -10.73 2.60 5.89
C GLY A 297 -9.55 2.48 4.91
N ARG A 298 -9.80 2.82 3.65
CA ARG A 298 -8.84 2.61 2.54
C ARG A 298 -7.73 3.64 2.45
N ASN A 299 -7.84 4.81 3.10
CA ASN A 299 -6.89 5.91 2.87
C ASN A 299 -5.72 5.96 3.85
N ASN A 300 -5.86 5.38 5.05
CA ASN A 300 -4.87 5.46 6.13
C ASN A 300 -4.29 4.09 6.51
N SER A 301 -4.58 3.03 5.76
CA SER A 301 -3.96 1.73 6.03
C SER A 301 -2.46 1.80 5.73
N LEU A 302 -1.67 1.16 6.59
CA LEU A 302 -0.23 0.97 6.38
C LEU A 302 0.07 0.45 4.96
N LEU A 303 -0.83 -0.38 4.46
CA LEU A 303 -0.76 -1.06 3.18
C LEU A 303 -0.81 -0.11 2.00
N LYS A 304 -1.54 1.02 2.10
CA LYS A 304 -1.53 2.05 1.07
C LYS A 304 -0.23 2.86 1.07
N ILE A 305 0.39 3.03 2.24
CA ILE A 305 1.70 3.70 2.36
C ILE A 305 2.78 2.82 1.74
N LEU A 306 2.79 1.53 2.09
CA LEU A 306 3.73 0.56 1.52
C LEU A 306 3.48 0.32 0.02
N SER A 307 2.21 0.29 -0.44
CA SER A 307 1.91 0.17 -1.87
C SER A 307 2.30 1.43 -2.64
N LYS A 308 2.06 2.63 -2.09
CA LYS A 308 2.51 3.89 -2.69
C LYS A 308 4.04 3.89 -2.86
N LYS A 309 4.78 3.46 -1.83
CA LYS A 309 6.25 3.28 -1.88
C LYS A 309 6.69 2.32 -2.98
N TYR A 310 6.02 1.17 -3.09
CA TYR A 310 6.27 0.22 -4.16
C TYR A 310 6.13 0.85 -5.55
N HIS A 311 5.12 1.69 -5.75
CA HIS A 311 4.90 2.35 -7.04
C HIS A 311 5.91 3.46 -7.35
N GLU A 312 6.42 4.15 -6.32
CA GLU A 312 7.41 5.22 -6.47
C GLU A 312 8.81 4.66 -6.77
N ASN A 313 9.21 3.55 -6.14
CA ASN A 313 10.51 2.92 -6.37
C ASN A 313 10.63 2.16 -7.70
N ARG A 314 9.54 2.00 -8.45
CA ARG A 314 9.53 1.28 -9.74
C ARG A 314 9.50 2.21 -10.96
N ARG A 315 9.42 3.53 -10.75
CA ARG A 315 9.51 4.56 -11.79
C ARG A 315 10.92 5.13 -11.85
#